data_AF-A0A353YF30-F1
#
_entry.id   AF-A0A353YF30-F1
#
_cell.length_a   1.000
_cell.length_b   1.000
_cell.length_c   1.000
_cell.angle_alpha   90.00
_cell.angle_beta   90.00
_cell.angle_gamma   90.00
#
_symmetry.space_group_name_H-M   'P 1'
#
loop_
_entity.id
_entity.type
_entity.pdbx_description
1 polymer ?
#
loop_
_entity_poly.entity_id
_entity_poly.type
_entity_poly.pdbx_seq_one_letter_code
_entity_poly.pdbx_strand_id
1 'polypeptide(L)'
;MIMLDQKTLETTVGLGGTVMDDVLKISAPRKDVKVTVDGFEIIPFMGLTSWAAFRSGAQQVTVMGDIVLLEDEIGAAVSSAVESGLYVTALHNHFIREQPSVMFMHIEATADEATLGRGVREIFESIKTVRQAHPVVPAVEEVPSELDIKRLEEIVGAKGELKNGVFKFTLGRSDVPVKCTRCGGLEINSAMGYNTWAAFQG
;
A
#
# COMPACT_ATOMS: atom_id res chain seq x y z
N MET A 1 -4.64 -20.91 14.58
CA MET A 1 -4.63 -19.60 13.89
C MET A 1 -5.64 -18.74 14.61
N ILE A 2 -5.22 -17.56 15.07
CA ILE A 2 -6.15 -16.60 15.69
C ILE A 2 -7.07 -16.03 14.62
N MET A 3 -8.32 -15.69 14.92
CA MET A 3 -9.20 -15.01 13.96
C MET A 3 -8.96 -13.50 14.00
N LEU A 4 -8.88 -12.88 12.83
CA LEU A 4 -8.79 -11.42 12.70
C LEU A 4 -10.14 -10.76 13.01
N ASP A 5 -10.18 -9.82 13.95
CA ASP A 5 -11.34 -8.93 14.11
C ASP A 5 -11.23 -7.75 13.15
N GLN A 6 -11.75 -7.96 11.93
CA GLN A 6 -11.75 -6.96 10.88
C GLN A 6 -12.38 -5.63 11.33
N LYS A 7 -13.56 -5.69 11.96
CA LYS A 7 -14.32 -4.48 12.29
C LYS A 7 -13.57 -3.64 13.32
N THR A 8 -12.96 -4.30 14.30
CA THR A 8 -12.13 -3.61 15.30
C THR A 8 -10.89 -3.00 14.66
N LEU A 9 -10.21 -3.69 13.75
CA LEU A 9 -9.06 -3.13 13.02
C LEU A 9 -9.44 -1.91 12.16
N GLU A 10 -10.50 -2.02 11.34
CA GLU A 10 -11.00 -0.92 10.53
C GLU A 10 -11.40 0.29 11.38
N THR A 11 -12.08 0.06 12.51
CA THR A 11 -12.44 1.11 13.46
C THR A 11 -11.21 1.75 14.11
N THR A 12 -10.21 0.93 14.47
CA THR A 12 -8.98 1.41 15.11
C THR A 12 -8.17 2.26 14.15
N VAL A 13 -8.01 1.80 12.90
CA VAL A 13 -7.28 2.52 11.84
C VAL A 13 -8.07 3.73 11.35
N GLY A 14 -9.40 3.68 11.40
CA GLY A 14 -10.29 4.72 10.90
C GLY A 14 -10.55 4.64 9.40
N LEU A 15 -10.22 3.51 8.76
CA LEU A 15 -10.38 3.27 7.32
C LEU A 15 -10.97 1.88 7.09
N GLY A 16 -11.83 1.75 6.08
CA GLY A 16 -12.33 0.46 5.63
C GLY A 16 -11.26 -0.37 4.91
N GLY A 17 -11.40 -1.70 4.95
CA GLY A 17 -10.50 -2.64 4.29
C GLY A 17 -11.23 -3.58 3.33
N THR A 18 -10.44 -4.41 2.65
CA THR A 18 -10.91 -5.51 1.81
C THR A 18 -10.21 -6.78 2.23
N VAL A 19 -10.94 -7.89 2.31
CA VAL A 19 -10.38 -9.19 2.65
C VAL A 19 -10.10 -9.97 1.37
N MET A 20 -8.87 -10.49 1.24
CA MET A 20 -8.43 -11.36 0.14
C MET A 20 -7.57 -12.47 0.71
N ASP A 21 -7.90 -13.73 0.43
CA ASP A 21 -7.13 -14.91 0.84
C ASP A 21 -6.70 -14.92 2.31
N ASP A 22 -7.61 -14.59 3.24
CA ASP A 22 -7.42 -14.44 4.70
C ASP A 22 -6.72 -13.15 5.20
N VAL A 23 -6.35 -12.26 4.29
CA VAL A 23 -5.64 -11.01 4.59
C VAL A 23 -6.61 -9.84 4.56
N LEU A 24 -6.68 -9.08 5.64
CA LEU A 24 -7.36 -7.78 5.66
C LEU A 24 -6.41 -6.70 5.14
N LYS A 25 -6.71 -6.11 3.99
CA LYS A 25 -5.94 -5.01 3.43
C LYS A 25 -6.69 -3.69 3.58
N ILE A 26 -6.13 -2.76 4.34
CA ILE A 26 -6.60 -1.38 4.46
C ILE A 26 -5.79 -0.52 3.50
N SER A 27 -6.48 0.27 2.68
CA SER A 27 -5.85 1.12 1.65
C SER A 27 -6.18 2.59 1.85
N ALA A 28 -5.17 3.45 1.70
CA ALA A 28 -5.26 4.90 1.79
C ALA A 28 -4.71 5.51 0.47
N PRO A 29 -5.56 5.69 -0.55
CA PRO A 29 -5.15 6.29 -1.82
C PRO A 29 -4.77 7.76 -1.63
N ARG A 30 -3.63 8.19 -2.16
CA ARG A 30 -3.14 9.58 -2.10
C ARG A 30 -3.89 10.49 -3.08
N LYS A 31 -5.17 10.75 -2.79
CA LYS A 31 -6.00 11.69 -3.57
C LYS A 31 -5.65 13.16 -3.33
N ASP A 32 -4.91 13.40 -2.27
CA ASP A 32 -4.48 14.70 -1.74
C ASP A 32 -3.24 15.26 -2.43
N VAL A 33 -2.55 14.49 -3.28
CA VAL A 33 -1.30 14.91 -3.94
C VAL A 33 -1.28 14.59 -5.42
N LYS A 34 -1.06 15.60 -6.25
CA LYS A 34 -0.77 15.47 -7.66
C LYS A 34 0.70 15.15 -7.84
N VAL A 35 0.99 13.99 -8.40
CA VAL A 35 2.34 13.60 -8.83
C VAL A 35 2.34 13.43 -10.33
N THR A 36 3.38 13.93 -10.97
CA THR A 36 3.59 13.81 -12.42
C THR A 36 4.91 13.13 -12.72
N VAL A 37 4.98 12.30 -13.74
CA VAL A 37 6.21 11.68 -14.27
C VAL A 37 6.27 12.02 -15.75
N ASP A 38 7.33 12.72 -16.18
CA ASP A 38 7.53 13.12 -17.58
C ASP A 38 6.29 13.78 -18.23
N GLY A 39 5.53 14.56 -17.44
CA GLY A 39 4.32 15.27 -17.89
C GLY A 39 3.01 14.48 -17.77
N PHE A 40 3.06 13.19 -17.43
CA PHE A 40 1.88 12.37 -17.16
C PHE A 40 1.53 12.40 -15.68
N GLU A 41 0.28 12.68 -15.36
CA GLU A 41 -0.20 12.59 -13.98
C GLU A 41 -0.37 11.13 -13.58
N ILE A 42 0.19 10.77 -12.42
CA ILE A 42 0.09 9.44 -11.81
C ILE A 42 -1.03 9.51 -10.78
N ILE A 43 -2.15 8.83 -11.03
CA ILE A 43 -3.27 8.76 -10.10
C ILE A 43 -3.11 7.61 -9.09
N PRO A 44 -3.84 7.56 -7.96
CA PRO A 44 -3.65 6.54 -6.93
C PRO A 44 -3.67 5.08 -7.41
N PHE A 45 -4.48 4.74 -8.41
CA PHE A 45 -4.55 3.37 -8.94
C PHE A 45 -3.29 2.98 -9.76
N MET A 46 -2.52 3.97 -10.26
CA MET A 46 -1.26 3.80 -10.98
C MET A 46 -0.06 3.55 -10.06
N GLY A 47 -0.22 3.67 -8.73
CA GLY A 47 0.84 3.37 -7.78
C GLY A 47 0.84 4.22 -6.50
N LEU A 48 0.05 5.28 -6.42
CA LEU A 48 0.06 6.19 -5.25
C LEU A 48 -0.99 5.81 -4.20
N THR A 49 -1.08 4.52 -3.85
CA THR A 49 -1.97 4.04 -2.79
C THR A 49 -1.16 3.42 -1.67
N SER A 50 -1.15 4.07 -0.52
CA SER A 50 -0.61 3.47 0.71
C SER A 50 -1.50 2.32 1.17
N TRP A 51 -0.93 1.29 1.77
CA TRP A 51 -1.70 0.18 2.31
C TRP A 51 -1.04 -0.50 3.51
N ALA A 52 -1.86 -1.11 4.35
CA ALA A 52 -1.45 -2.01 5.41
C ALA A 52 -2.28 -3.31 5.34
N ALA A 53 -1.61 -4.45 5.31
CA ALA A 53 -2.19 -5.77 5.19
C ALA A 53 -1.95 -6.56 6.48
N PHE A 54 -3.03 -7.03 7.10
CA PHE A 54 -3.04 -7.77 8.35
C PHE A 54 -3.37 -9.23 8.08
N ARG A 55 -2.56 -10.14 8.62
CA ARG A 55 -2.76 -11.59 8.50
C ARG A 55 -2.53 -12.28 9.83
N SER A 56 -3.44 -13.18 10.19
CA SER A 56 -3.31 -14.00 11.38
C SER A 56 -2.17 -15.01 11.25
N GLY A 57 -1.28 -15.03 12.24
CA GLY A 57 -0.35 -16.12 12.47
C GLY A 57 -0.92 -17.17 13.43
N ALA A 58 -0.02 -18.02 13.95
CA ALA A 58 -0.39 -19.05 14.92
C ALA A 58 -0.90 -18.45 16.24
N GLN A 59 -0.26 -17.37 16.72
CA GLN A 59 -0.46 -16.78 18.05
C GLN A 59 -0.68 -15.25 18.01
N GLN A 60 -0.17 -14.57 16.99
CA GLN A 60 -0.20 -13.11 16.85
C GLN A 60 -0.56 -12.74 15.41
N VAL A 61 -0.90 -11.47 15.19
CA VAL A 61 -1.15 -10.92 13.86
C VAL A 61 0.15 -10.34 13.33
N THR A 62 0.35 -10.43 12.02
CA THR A 62 1.41 -9.73 11.31
C THR A 62 0.81 -8.64 10.44
N VAL A 63 1.39 -7.46 10.47
CA VAL A 63 1.12 -6.39 9.51
C VAL A 63 2.32 -6.22 8.59
N MET A 64 2.06 -6.08 7.29
CA MET A 64 3.02 -5.54 6.32
C MET A 64 2.36 -4.37 5.60
N GLY A 65 3.13 -3.40 5.14
CA GLY A 65 2.56 -2.24 4.47
C GLY A 65 3.55 -1.54 3.57
N ASP A 66 2.99 -0.71 2.69
CA ASP A 66 3.70 0.18 1.79
C ASP A 66 3.06 1.56 1.92
N ILE A 67 3.83 2.55 2.36
CA ILE A 67 3.33 3.87 2.72
C ILE A 67 3.94 4.89 1.75
N VAL A 68 3.08 5.53 0.96
CA VAL A 68 3.45 6.57 0.00
C VAL A 68 3.63 7.91 0.72
N LEU A 69 4.82 8.48 0.58
CA LEU A 69 5.27 9.66 1.30
C LEU A 69 5.86 10.70 0.34
N LEU A 70 5.53 11.96 0.54
CA LEU A 70 6.33 13.09 0.05
C LEU A 70 7.56 13.28 0.96
N GLU A 71 8.58 13.96 0.44
CA GLU A 71 9.87 14.11 1.13
C GLU A 71 9.74 14.69 2.55
N ASP A 72 8.87 15.68 2.74
CA ASP A 72 8.61 16.34 4.03
C ASP A 72 7.72 15.54 4.98
N GLU A 73 7.16 14.40 4.54
CA GLU A 73 6.38 13.47 5.37
C GLU A 73 7.25 12.36 5.98
N ILE A 74 8.43 12.09 5.40
CA ILE A 74 9.28 10.93 5.74
C ILE A 74 9.63 10.93 7.23
N GLY A 75 10.10 12.06 7.75
CA GLY A 75 10.53 12.14 9.15
C GLY A 75 9.40 11.82 10.13
N ALA A 76 8.21 12.37 9.88
CA ALA A 76 7.04 12.14 10.73
C ALA A 76 6.58 10.68 10.66
N ALA A 77 6.43 10.14 9.45
CA ALA A 77 5.97 8.76 9.25
C ALA A 77 6.93 7.71 9.82
N VAL A 78 8.24 7.89 9.63
CA VAL A 78 9.27 7.01 10.21
C VAL A 78 9.23 7.06 11.74
N SER A 79 9.13 8.25 12.32
CA SER A 79 9.05 8.42 13.77
C SER A 79 7.82 7.71 14.34
N SER A 80 6.64 7.96 13.74
CA SER A 80 5.39 7.31 14.15
C SER A 80 5.44 5.78 14.04
N ALA A 81 6.07 5.24 12.99
CA ALA A 81 6.26 3.80 12.84
C ALA A 81 7.13 3.22 13.97
N VAL A 82 8.30 3.82 14.22
CA VAL A 82 9.25 3.35 15.24
C VAL A 82 8.68 3.47 16.65
N GLU A 83 8.06 4.61 16.99
CA GLU A 83 7.44 4.85 18.30
C GLU A 83 6.26 3.89 18.57
N SER A 84 5.58 3.46 17.51
CA SER A 84 4.51 2.46 17.58
C SER A 84 5.01 1.01 17.55
N GLY A 85 6.33 0.79 17.51
CA GLY A 85 6.95 -0.54 17.50
C GLY A 85 6.88 -1.27 16.16
N LEU A 86 6.68 -0.54 15.05
CA LEU A 86 6.79 -1.11 13.70
C LEU A 86 8.21 -0.95 13.16
N TYR A 87 8.65 -1.95 12.40
CA TYR A 87 9.91 -1.90 11.68
C TYR A 87 9.71 -1.20 10.34
N VAL A 88 10.55 -0.20 10.05
CA VAL A 88 10.73 0.31 8.69
C VAL A 88 11.69 -0.62 7.97
N THR A 89 11.17 -1.41 7.02
CA THR A 89 11.93 -2.46 6.35
C THR A 89 12.58 -2.00 5.05
N ALA A 90 12.05 -0.94 4.43
CA ALA A 90 12.66 -0.27 3.28
C ALA A 90 12.14 1.15 3.14
N LEU A 91 12.93 2.00 2.47
CA LEU A 91 12.51 3.29 1.95
C LEU A 91 13.12 3.44 0.55
N HIS A 92 12.27 3.54 -0.47
CA HIS A 92 12.70 3.59 -1.88
C HIS A 92 11.70 4.33 -2.76
N ASN A 93 12.06 4.64 -3.99
CA ASN A 93 11.16 5.24 -5.00
C ASN A 93 10.73 4.18 -6.03
N HIS A 94 9.50 4.27 -6.53
CA HIS A 94 9.01 3.44 -7.66
C HIS A 94 9.24 4.13 -9.01
N PHE A 95 9.25 5.46 -9.01
CA PHE A 95 9.36 6.29 -10.21
C PHE A 95 10.70 7.03 -10.21
N ILE A 96 11.13 7.46 -11.38
CA ILE A 96 12.28 8.36 -11.54
C ILE A 96 11.78 9.56 -12.35
N ARG A 97 12.18 10.77 -11.97
CA ARG A 97 11.74 12.06 -12.57
C ARG A 97 10.29 12.43 -12.24
N GLU A 98 9.77 11.87 -11.17
CA GLU A 98 8.51 12.30 -10.59
C GLU A 98 8.63 13.71 -9.98
N GLN A 99 7.52 14.43 -10.01
CA GLN A 99 7.37 15.74 -9.37
C GLN A 99 5.97 15.85 -8.74
N PRO A 100 5.86 16.14 -7.42
CA PRO A 100 6.96 16.17 -6.45
C PRO A 100 7.59 14.78 -6.24
N SER A 101 8.79 14.75 -5.63
CA SER A 101 9.46 13.50 -5.24
C SER A 101 8.55 12.66 -4.34
N VAL A 102 8.44 11.36 -4.63
CA VAL A 102 7.61 10.43 -3.85
C VAL A 102 8.41 9.19 -3.47
N MET A 103 8.33 8.83 -2.19
CA MET A 103 9.00 7.68 -1.59
C MET A 103 7.97 6.70 -1.04
N PHE A 104 8.38 5.45 -0.93
CA PHE A 104 7.58 4.32 -0.51
C PHE A 104 8.29 3.67 0.68
N MET A 105 7.66 3.76 1.85
CA MET A 105 8.17 3.22 3.09
C MET A 105 7.48 1.90 3.39
N HIS A 106 8.25 0.81 3.44
CA HIS A 106 7.72 -0.49 3.81
C HIS A 106 7.75 -0.67 5.32
N ILE A 107 6.67 -1.22 5.87
CA ILE A 107 6.54 -1.52 7.30
C ILE A 107 6.29 -3.00 7.55
N GLU A 108 6.74 -3.50 8.70
CA GLU A 108 6.49 -4.86 9.20
C GLU A 108 6.34 -4.83 10.72
N ALA A 109 5.40 -5.60 11.28
CA ALA A 109 5.39 -5.93 12.70
C ALA A 109 4.55 -7.18 12.98
N THR A 110 4.83 -7.86 14.09
CA THR A 110 4.01 -8.95 14.63
C THR A 110 3.66 -8.65 16.08
N ALA A 111 2.37 -8.49 16.37
CA ALA A 111 1.86 -8.14 17.71
C ALA A 111 0.37 -8.48 17.83
N ASP A 112 -0.28 -8.03 18.91
CA ASP A 112 -1.74 -8.03 19.00
C ASP A 112 -2.37 -6.99 18.04
N GLU A 113 -3.61 -7.24 17.62
CA GLU A 113 -4.34 -6.41 16.65
C GLU A 113 -4.43 -4.94 17.04
N ALA A 114 -4.66 -4.67 18.33
CA ALA A 114 -4.87 -3.32 18.80
C ALA A 114 -3.59 -2.50 18.71
N THR A 115 -2.44 -3.11 19.03
CA THR A 115 -1.12 -2.51 18.85
C THR A 115 -0.83 -2.21 17.38
N LEU A 116 -1.04 -3.18 16.49
CA LEU A 116 -0.78 -3.00 15.06
C LEU A 116 -1.71 -1.95 14.42
N GLY A 117 -3.01 -2.02 14.73
CA GLY A 117 -4.01 -1.07 14.23
C GLY A 117 -3.73 0.36 14.68
N ARG A 118 -3.36 0.57 15.96
CA ARG A 118 -2.95 1.90 16.45
C ARG A 118 -1.71 2.41 15.72
N GLY A 119 -0.70 1.58 15.55
CA GLY A 119 0.52 2.02 14.88
C GLY A 119 0.32 2.40 13.42
N VAL A 120 -0.51 1.66 12.68
CA VAL A 120 -0.89 2.05 11.30
C VAL A 120 -1.67 3.37 11.29
N ARG A 121 -2.58 3.58 12.25
CA ARG A 121 -3.30 4.86 12.40
C ARG A 121 -2.35 6.03 12.62
N GLU A 122 -1.41 5.91 13.55
CA GLU A 122 -0.46 6.99 13.86
C GLU A 122 0.38 7.38 12.64
N ILE A 123 0.82 6.40 11.84
CA ILE A 123 1.50 6.69 10.57
C ILE A 123 0.60 7.54 9.65
N PHE A 124 -0.65 7.13 9.41
CA PHE A 124 -1.54 7.87 8.51
C PHE A 124 -1.95 9.25 9.05
N GLU A 125 -2.18 9.38 10.36
CA GLU A 125 -2.48 10.69 10.97
C GLU A 125 -1.26 11.62 10.94
N SER A 126 -0.03 11.10 11.05
CA SER A 126 1.18 11.91 10.89
C SER A 126 1.29 12.53 9.50
N ILE A 127 1.03 11.74 8.44
CA ILE A 127 1.01 12.18 7.05
C ILE A 127 -0.06 13.24 6.84
N LYS A 128 -1.28 12.98 7.33
CA LYS A 128 -2.40 13.92 7.27
C LYS A 128 -2.09 15.23 8.00
N THR A 129 -1.41 15.18 9.15
CA THR A 129 -0.99 16.37 9.90
C THR A 129 -0.02 17.22 9.08
N VAL A 130 0.99 16.59 8.46
CA VAL A 130 1.93 17.30 7.56
C VAL A 130 1.19 17.91 6.39
N ARG A 131 0.26 17.20 5.73
CA ARG A 131 -0.52 17.74 4.60
C ARG A 131 -1.46 18.87 4.99
N GLN A 132 -2.03 18.84 6.19
CA GLN A 132 -2.85 19.95 6.70
C GLN A 132 -2.00 21.21 6.92
N ALA A 133 -0.76 21.06 7.38
CA ALA A 133 0.17 22.17 7.54
C ALA A 133 0.73 22.66 6.19
N HIS A 134 1.04 21.73 5.28
CA HIS A 134 1.65 21.97 3.97
C HIS A 134 0.78 21.40 2.85
N PRO A 135 -0.36 22.03 2.52
CA PRO A 135 -1.24 21.56 1.47
C PRO A 135 -0.54 21.62 0.10
N VAL A 136 -0.84 20.64 -0.75
CA VAL A 136 -0.38 20.58 -2.14
C VAL A 136 -1.59 20.41 -3.07
N VAL A 137 -1.33 20.47 -4.38
CA VAL A 137 -2.39 20.26 -5.38
C VAL A 137 -2.88 18.82 -5.29
N PRO A 138 -4.19 18.56 -5.21
CA PRO A 138 -4.74 17.20 -5.19
C PRO A 138 -4.67 16.52 -6.56
N ALA A 139 -4.67 15.18 -6.56
CA ALA A 139 -4.70 14.39 -7.79
C ALA A 139 -6.03 14.51 -8.53
N VAL A 140 -6.00 14.34 -9.84
CA VAL A 140 -7.21 14.06 -10.63
C VAL A 140 -7.78 12.68 -10.29
N GLU A 141 -9.10 12.54 -10.43
CA GLU A 141 -9.78 11.28 -10.10
C GLU A 141 -9.55 10.19 -11.16
N GLU A 142 -9.45 10.59 -12.42
CA GLU A 142 -9.31 9.71 -13.58
C GLU A 142 -8.41 10.32 -14.66
N VAL A 143 -7.90 9.46 -15.53
CA VAL A 143 -7.07 9.81 -16.68
C VAL A 143 -7.69 9.23 -17.96
N PRO A 144 -7.47 9.85 -19.14
CA PRO A 144 -7.89 9.25 -20.40
C PRO A 144 -7.23 7.89 -20.63
N SER A 145 -7.98 6.97 -21.24
CA SER A 145 -7.48 5.65 -21.61
C SER A 145 -8.08 5.19 -22.93
N GLU A 146 -7.21 4.87 -23.89
CA GLU A 146 -7.53 4.24 -25.18
C GLU A 146 -6.89 2.85 -25.31
N LEU A 147 -6.31 2.31 -24.22
CA LEU A 147 -5.69 0.99 -24.16
C LEU A 147 -6.57 -0.15 -24.70
N ASP A 148 -5.99 -1.00 -25.55
CA ASP A 148 -6.57 -2.30 -25.92
C ASP A 148 -6.31 -3.33 -24.81
N ILE A 149 -7.25 -3.37 -23.86
CA ILE A 149 -7.18 -4.23 -22.68
C ILE A 149 -7.09 -5.71 -23.05
N LYS A 150 -7.89 -6.17 -24.02
CA LYS A 150 -7.86 -7.58 -24.44
C LYS A 150 -6.50 -7.95 -24.98
N ARG A 151 -5.91 -7.06 -25.79
CA ARG A 151 -4.58 -7.30 -26.34
C ARG A 151 -3.50 -7.34 -25.27
N LEU A 152 -3.57 -6.46 -24.26
CA LEU A 152 -2.65 -6.49 -23.12
C LEU A 152 -2.76 -7.80 -22.34
N GLU A 153 -3.98 -8.26 -22.04
CA GLU A 153 -4.21 -9.54 -21.35
C GLU A 153 -3.71 -10.74 -22.15
N GLU A 154 -3.89 -10.75 -23.47
CA GLU A 154 -3.37 -11.79 -24.37
C GLU A 154 -1.84 -11.84 -24.38
N ILE A 155 -1.18 -10.68 -24.41
CA ILE A 155 0.29 -10.59 -24.44
C ILE A 155 0.88 -11.03 -23.10
N VAL A 156 0.32 -10.55 -21.99
CA VAL A 156 0.81 -10.86 -20.65
C VAL A 156 0.39 -12.28 -20.23
N GLY A 157 -0.70 -12.80 -20.78
CA GLY A 157 -1.26 -14.11 -20.42
C GLY A 157 -1.97 -14.11 -19.06
N ALA A 158 -2.39 -12.93 -18.58
CA ALA A 158 -3.07 -12.76 -17.30
C ALA A 158 -4.23 -11.77 -17.43
N LYS A 159 -5.14 -11.80 -16.45
CA LYS A 159 -6.21 -10.80 -16.33
C LYS A 159 -5.76 -9.63 -15.47
N GLY A 160 -6.28 -8.46 -15.77
CA GLY A 160 -6.02 -7.24 -15.01
C GLY A 160 -7.30 -6.51 -14.60
N GLU A 161 -7.12 -5.35 -13.99
CA GLU A 161 -8.18 -4.48 -13.52
C GLU A 161 -8.08 -3.12 -14.20
N LEU A 162 -9.15 -2.67 -14.86
CA LEU A 162 -9.26 -1.30 -15.38
C LEU A 162 -10.05 -0.46 -14.37
N LYS A 163 -9.45 0.63 -13.90
CA LYS A 163 -10.11 1.59 -13.01
C LYS A 163 -9.59 2.99 -13.25
N ASN A 164 -10.50 3.94 -13.39
CA ASN A 164 -10.21 5.38 -13.54
C ASN A 164 -9.21 5.69 -14.68
N GLY A 165 -9.26 4.91 -15.76
CA GLY A 165 -8.36 5.06 -16.91
C GLY A 165 -6.97 4.41 -16.77
N VAL A 166 -6.73 3.68 -15.69
CA VAL A 166 -5.50 2.92 -15.49
C VAL A 166 -5.80 1.43 -15.51
N PHE A 167 -5.07 0.67 -16.32
CA PHE A 167 -5.15 -0.78 -16.37
C PHE A 167 -3.99 -1.42 -15.62
N LYS A 168 -4.26 -2.30 -14.67
CA LYS A 168 -3.25 -2.87 -13.77
C LYS A 168 -3.29 -4.39 -13.75
N PHE A 169 -2.13 -5.02 -13.89
CA PHE A 169 -1.89 -6.41 -13.53
C PHE A 169 -1.32 -6.51 -12.12
N THR A 170 -1.72 -7.53 -11.37
CA THR A 170 -1.11 -7.93 -10.09
C THR A 170 -0.86 -9.43 -10.13
N LEU A 171 0.40 -9.84 -10.24
CA LEU A 171 0.82 -11.23 -10.44
C LEU A 171 1.52 -11.73 -9.18
N GLY A 172 0.88 -12.65 -8.47
CA GLY A 172 1.49 -13.34 -7.33
C GLY A 172 2.51 -14.39 -7.77
N ARG A 173 3.39 -14.80 -6.84
CA ARG A 173 4.37 -15.88 -7.01
C ARG A 173 4.06 -17.04 -6.09
N SER A 174 2.89 -17.67 -6.28
CA SER A 174 2.46 -18.83 -5.48
C SER A 174 3.34 -20.08 -5.68
N ASP A 175 4.17 -20.07 -6.71
CA ASP A 175 5.23 -21.07 -6.96
C ASP A 175 6.39 -20.97 -5.95
N VAL A 176 6.56 -19.83 -5.27
CA VAL A 176 7.65 -19.60 -4.31
C VAL A 176 7.08 -19.34 -2.90
N PRO A 177 7.12 -20.32 -1.99
CA PRO A 177 6.61 -20.16 -0.63
C PRO A 177 7.58 -19.32 0.21
N VAL A 178 7.39 -18.01 0.22
CA VAL A 178 8.17 -17.09 1.06
C VAL A 178 7.65 -17.15 2.49
N LYS A 179 8.56 -17.38 3.44
CA LYS A 179 8.24 -17.39 4.88
C LYS A 179 8.94 -16.25 5.59
N CYS A 180 8.18 -15.45 6.33
CA CYS A 180 8.75 -14.45 7.22
C CYS A 180 9.21 -15.10 8.52
N THR A 181 10.53 -15.14 8.74
CA THR A 181 11.12 -15.73 9.95
C THR A 181 10.85 -14.92 11.22
N ARG A 182 10.75 -13.59 11.10
CA ARG A 182 10.37 -12.70 12.22
C ARG A 182 8.88 -12.78 12.57
N CYS A 183 8.05 -13.25 11.63
CA CYS A 183 6.60 -13.35 11.77
C CYS A 183 6.15 -14.76 12.21
N GLY A 184 6.98 -15.50 12.94
CA GLY A 184 6.68 -16.86 13.37
C GLY A 184 6.56 -17.88 12.22
N GLY A 185 7.25 -17.63 11.10
CA GLY A 185 7.23 -18.50 9.92
C GLY A 185 5.98 -18.33 9.04
N LEU A 186 5.22 -17.24 9.21
CA LEU A 186 4.07 -16.92 8.38
C LEU A 186 4.44 -16.91 6.90
N GLU A 187 3.64 -17.59 6.09
CA GLU A 187 3.78 -17.54 4.63
C GLU A 187 3.28 -16.18 4.11
N ILE A 188 4.04 -15.55 3.22
CA ILE A 188 3.72 -14.24 2.65
C ILE A 188 3.23 -14.45 1.23
N ASN A 189 1.96 -14.08 0.97
CA ASN A 189 1.31 -14.24 -0.33
C ASN A 189 1.16 -12.88 -1.05
N SER A 190 0.49 -12.90 -2.21
CA SER A 190 0.23 -11.70 -3.03
C SER A 190 -0.51 -10.60 -2.25
N ALA A 191 -1.49 -10.96 -1.41
CA ALA A 191 -2.27 -9.99 -0.63
C ALA A 191 -1.45 -9.26 0.44
N MET A 192 -0.39 -9.92 0.95
CA MET A 192 0.62 -9.32 1.84
C MET A 192 1.72 -8.52 1.12
N GLY A 193 1.64 -8.39 -0.21
CA GLY A 193 2.58 -7.61 -1.02
C GLY A 193 3.65 -8.43 -1.76
N TYR A 194 3.65 -9.76 -1.65
CA TYR A 194 4.55 -10.61 -2.44
C TYR A 194 4.00 -10.85 -3.85
N ASN A 195 4.04 -9.81 -4.66
CA ASN A 195 3.58 -9.80 -6.04
C ASN A 195 4.45 -8.90 -6.93
N THR A 196 4.27 -9.03 -8.23
CA THR A 196 4.74 -8.06 -9.22
C THR A 196 3.53 -7.44 -9.86
N TRP A 197 3.47 -6.11 -9.89
CA TRP A 197 2.40 -5.40 -10.57
C TRP A 197 2.95 -4.51 -11.68
N ALA A 198 2.12 -4.29 -12.69
CA ALA A 198 2.39 -3.37 -13.79
C ALA A 198 1.12 -2.60 -14.08
N ALA A 199 1.22 -1.28 -14.17
CA ALA A 199 0.09 -0.40 -14.46
C ALA A 199 0.35 0.36 -15.77
N PHE A 200 -0.71 0.54 -16.55
CA PHE A 200 -0.70 1.15 -17.87
C PHE A 200 -1.72 2.28 -17.89
N GLN A 201 -1.32 3.39 -18.51
CA GLN A 201 -2.14 4.55 -18.79
C GLN A 201 -1.80 5.01 -20.21
N GLY A 202 -2.80 5.39 -21.00
CA GLY A 202 -2.62 5.80 -22.39
C GLY A 202 -3.87 5.61 -23.23
#